data_AF-A0A520I6Z3-F1
#
_entry.id   AF-A0A520I6Z3-F1
#
_cell.length_a   1.000
_cell.length_b   1.000
_cell.length_c   1.000
_cell.angle_alpha   90.00
_cell.angle_beta   90.00
_cell.angle_gamma   90.00
#
_symmetry.space_group_name_H-M   'P 1'
#
loop_
_entity.id
_entity.type
_entity.pdbx_description
1 polymer ?
#
loop_
_entity_poly.entity_id
_entity_poly.type
_entity_poly.pdbx_seq_one_letter_code
_entity_poly.pdbx_strand_id
1 'polypeptide(L)'
;MTKGFIPKSINIGLNGQFAPWVGALITDLKQELLLITDEGKEQETITRLARVGYDNTIGYLAGGLNAWQNAGKEIDQIESISATAFETAVNNNENINALDVRKPGEYEAEHLENTLTRPLDYINEWTTELNPDQTYYIHCAGGYRSMIAASILKARGIENVIDVAGGYGAIKNTNLKRTDFACPSKAMKV
;
A
#
# COMPACT_ATOMS: atom_id res chain seq x y z
N MET A 1 13.99 1.61 7.69
CA MET A 1 12.89 1.48 8.67
C MET A 1 12.04 2.74 8.56
N THR A 2 10.76 2.58 8.26
CA THR A 2 9.77 3.68 8.26
C THR A 2 9.74 4.28 9.67
N LYS A 3 10.03 5.58 9.80
CA LYS A 3 10.18 6.28 11.09
C LYS A 3 8.85 6.51 11.83
N GLY A 4 7.80 5.78 11.44
CA GLY A 4 6.41 6.01 11.84
C GLY A 4 5.67 7.01 10.95
N PHE A 5 4.36 7.12 11.15
CA PHE A 5 3.46 8.06 10.48
C PHE A 5 2.35 8.50 11.44
N ILE A 6 1.61 9.53 11.06
CA ILE A 6 0.48 10.01 11.86
C ILE A 6 -0.66 8.98 11.77
N PRO A 7 -1.24 8.51 12.91
CA PRO A 7 -2.31 7.53 12.88
C PRO A 7 -3.46 7.95 11.95
N LYS A 8 -4.00 6.99 11.21
CA LYS A 8 -5.08 7.18 10.22
C LYS A 8 -4.74 8.05 9.01
N SER A 9 -3.47 8.40 8.80
CA SER A 9 -3.04 9.02 7.54
C SER A 9 -2.85 7.99 6.42
N ILE A 10 -3.08 8.43 5.18
CA ILE A 10 -2.83 7.64 3.98
C ILE A 10 -1.48 8.06 3.40
N ASN A 11 -0.60 7.09 3.13
CA ASN A 11 0.72 7.30 2.58
C ASN A 11 0.72 7.07 1.07
N ILE A 12 0.85 8.13 0.28
CA ILE A 12 1.10 8.05 -1.17
C ILE A 12 2.39 8.79 -1.47
N GLY A 13 3.44 8.07 -1.83
CA GLY A 13 4.76 8.68 -2.03
C GLY A 13 4.76 9.65 -3.21
N LEU A 14 5.28 10.87 -2.98
CA LEU A 14 5.36 11.94 -3.98
C LEU A 14 6.24 11.56 -5.18
N ASN A 15 7.30 10.79 -4.93
CA ASN A 15 8.17 10.25 -5.99
C ASN A 15 7.43 9.15 -6.75
N GLY A 16 7.16 9.38 -8.03
CA GLY A 16 6.45 8.45 -8.91
C GLY A 16 4.99 8.84 -9.18
N GLN A 17 4.09 7.85 -9.13
CA GLN A 17 2.70 7.95 -9.60
C GLN A 17 1.74 8.59 -8.57
N PHE A 18 2.21 9.57 -7.79
CA PHE A 18 1.45 10.21 -6.72
C PHE A 18 0.06 10.67 -7.16
N ALA A 19 -0.02 11.59 -8.15
CA ALA A 19 -1.28 12.18 -8.56
C ALA A 19 -2.27 11.16 -9.17
N PRO A 20 -1.83 10.24 -10.07
CA PRO A 20 -2.69 9.14 -10.51
C PRO A 20 -3.21 8.25 -9.37
N TRP A 21 -2.38 7.93 -8.37
CA TRP A 21 -2.84 7.16 -7.21
C TRP A 21 -3.83 7.92 -6.34
N VAL A 22 -3.64 9.22 -6.12
CA VAL A 22 -4.64 10.02 -5.41
C VAL A 22 -5.98 9.96 -6.15
N GLY A 23 -5.97 10.17 -7.47
CA GLY A 23 -7.15 10.08 -8.32
C GLY A 23 -7.87 8.73 -8.27
N ALA A 24 -7.11 7.64 -8.21
CA ALA A 24 -7.68 6.28 -8.14
C ALA A 24 -8.23 5.95 -6.74
N LEU A 25 -7.61 6.47 -5.67
CA LEU A 25 -7.85 5.99 -4.30
C LEU A 25 -8.80 6.90 -3.51
N ILE A 26 -8.79 8.21 -3.75
CA ILE A 26 -9.61 9.19 -3.04
C ILE A 26 -10.76 9.62 -3.96
N THR A 27 -11.80 8.81 -4.11
CA THR A 27 -12.81 9.01 -5.17
C THR A 27 -13.65 10.29 -5.04
N ASP A 28 -13.73 10.88 -3.85
CA ASP A 28 -14.38 12.18 -3.65
C ASP A 28 -13.41 13.34 -3.90
N LEU A 29 -13.60 14.04 -5.03
CA LEU A 29 -12.83 15.24 -5.38
C LEU A 29 -13.02 16.41 -4.41
N LYS A 30 -14.10 16.40 -3.61
CA LYS A 30 -14.37 17.41 -2.60
C LYS A 30 -13.76 17.07 -1.25
N GLN A 31 -13.14 15.90 -1.10
CA GLN A 31 -12.47 15.50 0.14
C GLN A 31 -11.49 16.58 0.57
N GLU A 32 -11.64 17.09 1.79
CA GLU A 32 -10.68 17.99 2.40
C GLU A 32 -9.37 17.23 2.66
N LEU A 33 -8.26 17.75 2.13
CA LEU A 33 -6.94 17.15 2.28
C LEU A 33 -6.05 18.03 3.15
N LEU A 34 -5.59 17.47 4.27
CA LEU A 34 -4.50 18.03 5.07
C LEU A 34 -3.21 17.28 4.73
N LEU A 35 -2.20 17.99 4.23
CA LEU A 35 -0.98 17.35 3.75
C LEU A 35 0.07 17.19 4.86
N ILE A 36 0.79 16.08 4.80
CA ILE A 36 2.01 15.84 5.56
C ILE A 36 3.08 15.53 4.52
N THR A 37 4.02 16.45 4.33
CA THR A 37 5.07 16.34 3.32
C THR A 37 6.42 16.67 3.93
N ASP A 38 7.49 16.33 3.22
CA ASP A 38 8.80 16.86 3.52
C ASP A 38 8.81 18.39 3.33
N GLU A 39 9.66 19.07 4.10
CA GLU A 39 9.81 20.52 4.04
C GLU A 39 10.22 20.97 2.63
N GLY A 40 9.49 21.95 2.09
CA GLY A 40 9.70 22.47 0.73
C GLY A 40 9.01 21.69 -0.37
N LYS A 41 8.27 20.61 -0.05
CA LYS A 41 7.48 19.82 -1.01
C LYS A 41 5.99 20.16 -1.03
N GLU A 42 5.55 21.09 -0.20
CA GLU A 42 4.14 21.46 -0.02
C GLU A 42 3.55 21.99 -1.34
N GLN A 43 4.19 22.99 -1.94
CA GLN A 43 3.73 23.60 -3.19
C GLN A 43 3.71 22.61 -4.36
N GLU A 44 4.73 21.74 -4.45
CA GLU A 44 4.78 20.69 -5.48
C GLU A 44 3.58 19.74 -5.32
N THR A 45 3.31 19.31 -4.08
CA THR A 45 2.24 18.37 -3.75
C THR A 45 0.88 18.97 -4.10
N ILE A 46 0.61 20.20 -3.65
CA ILE A 46 -0.64 20.93 -3.94
C ILE A 46 -0.83 21.09 -5.46
N THR A 47 0.21 21.51 -6.18
CA THR A 47 0.14 21.68 -7.63
C THR A 47 -0.19 20.38 -8.35
N ARG A 48 0.37 19.26 -7.90
CA ARG A 48 0.12 17.95 -8.50
C ARG A 48 -1.27 17.41 -8.18
N LEU A 49 -1.82 17.71 -7.00
CA LEU A 49 -3.20 17.40 -6.62
C LEU A 49 -4.21 18.19 -7.45
N ALA A 50 -4.00 19.50 -7.61
CA ALA A 50 -4.86 20.36 -8.43
C ALA A 50 -4.94 19.88 -9.89
N ARG A 51 -3.83 19.37 -10.46
CA ARG A 51 -3.79 18.81 -11.82
C ARG A 51 -4.70 17.59 -12.03
N VAL A 52 -5.07 16.89 -10.97
CA VAL A 52 -5.99 15.75 -11.00
C VAL A 52 -7.35 16.08 -10.35
N GLY A 53 -7.63 17.37 -10.13
CA GLY A 53 -8.95 17.87 -9.70
C GLY A 53 -9.15 17.99 -8.19
N TYR A 54 -8.10 17.82 -7.38
CA TYR A 54 -8.18 17.97 -5.92
C TYR A 54 -7.75 19.38 -5.51
N ASP A 55 -8.69 20.30 -5.61
CA ASP A 55 -8.48 21.71 -5.25
C ASP A 55 -8.75 21.98 -3.76
N ASN A 56 -9.37 21.03 -3.05
CA ASN A 56 -9.76 21.19 -1.64
C ASN A 56 -8.63 20.81 -0.65
N THR A 57 -7.41 21.22 -0.94
CA THR A 57 -6.31 21.10 0.03
C THR A 57 -6.45 22.21 1.08
N ILE A 58 -6.77 21.84 2.31
CA ILE A 58 -7.05 22.78 3.40
C ILE A 58 -5.78 23.30 4.10
N GLY A 59 -4.63 22.69 3.80
CA GLY A 59 -3.32 23.13 4.29
C GLY A 59 -2.33 21.98 4.38
N TYR A 60 -1.25 22.21 5.12
CA TYR A 60 -0.25 21.22 5.44
C TYR A 60 0.19 21.36 6.89
N LEU A 61 0.69 20.27 7.48
CA LEU A 61 1.25 20.28 8.81
C LEU A 61 2.66 20.89 8.78
N ALA A 62 2.79 22.13 9.24
CA ALA A 62 4.10 22.79 9.37
C ALA A 62 5.04 21.97 10.27
N GLY A 63 6.25 21.68 9.77
CA GLY A 63 7.23 20.82 10.45
C GLY A 63 6.92 19.31 10.39
N GLY A 64 5.84 18.92 9.70
CA GLY A 64 5.50 17.53 9.37
C GLY A 64 5.45 16.60 10.58
N LEU A 65 5.89 15.36 10.37
CA LEU A 65 5.91 14.32 11.41
C LEU A 65 6.78 14.71 12.62
N ASN A 66 7.88 15.44 12.41
CA ASN A 66 8.75 15.86 13.51
C ASN A 66 8.01 16.79 14.49
N ALA A 67 7.26 17.77 13.97
CA ALA A 67 6.46 18.65 14.81
C ALA A 67 5.36 17.88 15.57
N TRP A 68 4.73 16.90 14.92
CA TRP A 68 3.74 16.02 15.55
C TRP A 68 4.34 15.23 16.72
N GLN A 69 5.50 14.62 16.53
CA GLN A 69 6.22 13.88 17.57
C GLN A 69 6.67 14.78 18.71
N ASN A 70 7.22 15.97 18.40
CA ASN A 70 7.65 16.94 19.41
C ASN A 70 6.48 17.47 20.25
N ALA A 71 5.26 17.46 19.71
CA ALA A 71 4.03 17.78 20.43
C ALA A 71 3.54 16.62 21.34
N GLY A 72 4.29 15.52 21.45
CA GLY A 72 3.96 14.37 22.29
C GLY A 72 2.80 13.53 21.76
N LYS A 73 2.48 13.64 20.46
CA LYS A 73 1.37 12.90 19.85
C LYS A 73 1.82 11.51 19.40
N GLU A 74 0.88 10.57 19.44
CA GLU A 74 1.12 9.18 19.06
C GLU A 74 1.45 9.04 17.58
N ILE A 75 2.31 8.07 17.28
CA ILE A 75 2.65 7.66 15.91
C ILE A 75 2.24 6.22 15.71
N ASP A 76 1.98 5.87 14.46
CA ASP A 76 1.73 4.50 14.05
C ASP A 76 2.88 4.00 13.16
N GLN A 77 2.98 2.68 13.00
CA GLN A 77 4.00 2.01 12.21
C GLN A 77 3.39 0.86 11.40
N ILE A 78 4.00 0.60 10.24
CA ILE A 78 3.74 -0.58 9.44
C ILE A 78 4.97 -1.47 9.62
N GLU A 79 4.74 -2.66 10.17
CA GLU A 79 5.77 -3.68 10.22
C GLU A 79 6.13 -4.09 8.80
N SER A 80 7.43 -4.25 8.54
CA SER A 80 7.92 -4.71 7.24
C SER A 80 8.94 -5.83 7.47
N ILE A 81 8.67 -6.99 6.89
CA ILE A 81 9.50 -8.20 7.04
C ILE A 81 10.18 -8.54 5.72
N SER A 82 11.30 -9.28 5.79
CA SER A 82 11.98 -9.76 4.59
C SER A 82 11.19 -10.86 3.87
N ALA A 83 11.48 -11.08 2.58
CA ALA A 83 10.91 -12.21 1.83
C ALA A 83 11.21 -13.57 2.49
N THR A 84 12.38 -13.75 3.12
CA THR A 84 12.73 -14.98 3.86
C THR A 84 11.93 -15.14 5.15
N ALA A 85 11.67 -14.05 5.87
CA ALA A 85 10.80 -14.08 7.05
C ALA A 85 9.35 -14.38 6.65
N PHE A 86 8.89 -13.83 5.51
CA PHE A 86 7.60 -14.17 4.94
C PHE A 86 7.51 -15.64 4.53
N GLU A 87 8.53 -16.18 3.84
CA GLU A 87 8.63 -17.62 3.52
C GLU A 87 8.52 -18.50 4.78
N THR A 88 9.21 -18.12 5.85
CA THR A 88 9.13 -18.82 7.14
C THR A 88 7.70 -18.76 7.71
N ALA A 89 7.02 -17.62 7.63
CA ALA A 89 5.65 -17.47 8.09
C ALA A 89 4.67 -18.34 7.30
N VAL A 90 4.82 -18.40 5.97
CA VAL A 90 4.01 -19.26 5.08
C VAL A 90 4.25 -20.74 5.38
N ASN A 91 5.50 -21.17 5.54
CA ASN A 91 5.82 -22.57 5.83
C ASN A 91 5.30 -23.02 7.21
N ASN A 92 5.13 -22.10 8.15
CA ASN A 92 4.54 -22.38 9.46
C ASN A 92 3.01 -22.38 9.45
N ASN A 93 2.38 -21.75 8.45
CA ASN A 93 0.93 -21.70 8.29
C ASN A 93 0.56 -21.52 6.81
N GLU A 94 0.15 -22.61 6.15
CA GLU A 94 -0.27 -22.58 4.74
C GLU A 94 -1.53 -21.74 4.51
N ASN A 95 -2.33 -21.48 5.55
CA ASN A 95 -3.56 -20.66 5.49
C ASN A 95 -3.32 -19.22 5.96
N ILE A 96 -2.11 -18.69 5.79
CA ILE A 96 -1.78 -17.31 6.11
C ILE A 96 -2.55 -16.34 5.20
N ASN A 97 -3.08 -15.24 5.76
CA ASN A 97 -3.75 -14.23 4.93
C ASN A 97 -2.71 -13.37 4.22
N ALA A 98 -2.32 -13.76 3.00
CA ALA A 98 -1.40 -12.99 2.18
C ALA A 98 -2.14 -12.34 1.00
N LEU A 99 -1.94 -11.04 0.81
CA LEU A 99 -2.61 -10.21 -0.19
C LEU A 99 -1.60 -9.72 -1.23
N ASP A 100 -1.85 -10.04 -2.49
CA ASP A 100 -1.13 -9.47 -3.63
C ASP A 100 -1.91 -8.26 -4.18
N VAL A 101 -1.34 -7.06 -4.01
CA VAL A 101 -1.96 -5.80 -4.46
C VAL A 101 -1.45 -5.29 -5.79
N ARG A 102 -0.76 -6.14 -6.57
CA ARG A 102 -0.41 -5.84 -7.96
C ARG A 102 -1.65 -5.73 -8.85
N LYS A 103 -1.47 -5.23 -10.07
CA LYS A 103 -2.55 -5.17 -11.06
C LYS A 103 -2.97 -6.58 -11.47
N PRO A 104 -4.24 -6.80 -11.90
CA PRO A 104 -4.72 -8.11 -12.33
C PRO A 104 -3.79 -8.81 -13.33
N GLY A 105 -3.35 -8.10 -14.37
CA GLY A 105 -2.45 -8.68 -15.38
C GLY A 105 -1.04 -9.05 -14.86
N GLU A 106 -0.56 -8.44 -13.77
CA GLU A 106 0.69 -8.87 -13.12
C GLU A 106 0.49 -10.15 -12.31
N TYR A 107 -0.66 -10.28 -11.64
CA TYR A 107 -1.04 -11.47 -10.87
C TYR A 107 -1.30 -12.66 -11.80
N GLU A 108 -2.10 -12.46 -12.85
CA GLU A 108 -2.41 -13.46 -13.87
C GLU A 108 -1.17 -13.99 -14.60
N ALA A 109 -0.14 -13.16 -14.79
CA ALA A 109 1.10 -13.59 -15.43
C ALA A 109 1.87 -14.59 -14.57
N GLU A 110 2.00 -14.32 -13.27
CA GLU A 110 2.66 -15.19 -12.29
C GLU A 110 2.37 -14.66 -10.88
N HIS A 111 1.99 -15.52 -9.95
CA HIS A 111 1.78 -15.17 -8.54
C HIS A 111 2.13 -16.35 -7.62
N LEU A 112 2.11 -16.11 -6.31
CA LEU A 112 2.27 -17.17 -5.31
C LEU A 112 0.96 -17.94 -5.14
N GLU A 113 1.03 -19.26 -5.03
CA GLU A 113 -0.18 -20.09 -4.85
C GLU A 113 -0.94 -19.77 -3.56
N ASN A 114 -0.26 -19.23 -2.55
CA ASN A 114 -0.80 -18.94 -1.23
C ASN A 114 -1.24 -17.47 -1.03
N THR A 115 -1.41 -16.69 -2.11
CA THR A 115 -1.85 -15.30 -2.01
C THR A 115 -3.21 -15.05 -2.65
N LEU A 116 -3.99 -14.17 -2.05
CA LEU A 116 -5.25 -13.66 -2.59
C LEU A 116 -4.99 -12.39 -3.40
N THR A 117 -5.52 -12.33 -4.61
CA THR A 117 -5.51 -11.08 -5.41
C THR A 117 -6.43 -10.04 -4.78
N ARG A 118 -5.86 -8.88 -4.46
CA ARG A 118 -6.55 -7.70 -3.93
C ARG A 118 -5.92 -6.43 -4.52
N PRO A 119 -6.10 -6.15 -5.83
CA PRO A 119 -5.41 -5.04 -6.49
C PRO A 119 -5.66 -3.70 -5.78
N LEU A 120 -4.60 -2.89 -5.66
CA LEU A 120 -4.69 -1.57 -5.03
C LEU A 120 -5.71 -0.66 -5.73
N ASP A 121 -5.84 -0.75 -7.06
CA ASP A 121 -6.80 0.02 -7.85
C ASP A 121 -8.26 -0.19 -7.38
N TYR A 122 -8.57 -1.33 -6.75
CA TYR A 122 -9.91 -1.69 -6.27
C TYR A 122 -10.04 -1.65 -4.73
N ILE A 123 -9.10 -1.02 -4.01
CA ILE A 123 -9.08 -1.05 -2.54
C ILE A 123 -10.36 -0.52 -1.88
N ASN A 124 -11.10 0.36 -2.53
CA ASN A 124 -12.36 0.87 -2.02
C ASN A 124 -13.49 -0.18 -2.05
N GLU A 125 -13.34 -1.23 -2.85
CA GLU A 125 -14.36 -2.28 -3.03
C GLU A 125 -14.18 -3.43 -2.04
N TRP A 126 -12.94 -3.82 -1.75
CA TRP A 126 -12.68 -5.06 -1.01
C TRP A 126 -12.30 -4.87 0.46
N THR A 127 -11.93 -3.66 0.92
CA THR A 127 -11.46 -3.51 2.32
C THR A 127 -12.50 -3.84 3.37
N THR A 128 -13.78 -3.70 3.04
CA THR A 128 -14.89 -4.03 3.95
C THR A 128 -15.10 -5.53 4.13
N GLU A 129 -14.47 -6.36 3.29
CA GLU A 129 -14.52 -7.82 3.40
C GLU A 129 -13.48 -8.37 4.38
N LEU A 130 -12.52 -7.55 4.82
CA LEU A 130 -11.46 -7.99 5.71
C LEU A 130 -11.94 -8.04 7.17
N ASN A 131 -11.44 -9.03 7.89
CA ASN A 131 -11.66 -9.16 9.32
C ASN A 131 -10.58 -8.38 10.09
N PRO A 132 -10.94 -7.36 10.89
CA PRO A 132 -9.96 -6.54 11.64
C PRO A 132 -9.15 -7.33 12.67
N ASP A 133 -9.64 -8.50 13.12
CA ASP A 133 -8.96 -9.34 14.10
C ASP A 133 -7.86 -10.23 13.48
N GLN A 134 -7.74 -10.25 12.16
CA GLN A 134 -6.76 -11.06 11.44
C GLN A 134 -5.51 -10.27 11.06
N THR A 135 -4.38 -10.98 10.97
CA THR A 135 -3.14 -10.45 10.42
C THR A 135 -3.09 -10.65 8.91
N TYR A 136 -2.75 -9.60 8.17
CA TYR A 136 -2.59 -9.61 6.72
C TYR A 136 -1.15 -9.31 6.31
N TYR A 137 -0.58 -10.17 5.48
CA TYR A 137 0.73 -9.97 4.85
C TYR A 137 0.51 -9.40 3.47
N ILE A 138 1.06 -8.24 3.20
CA ILE A 138 0.76 -7.51 1.96
C ILE A 138 2.00 -7.30 1.14
N HIS A 139 1.91 -7.58 -0.16
CA HIS A 139 2.99 -7.33 -1.08
C HIS A 139 2.48 -6.79 -2.42
N CYS A 140 3.35 -6.09 -3.13
CA CYS A 140 3.13 -5.75 -4.53
C CYS A 140 4.32 -6.22 -5.36
N ALA A 141 4.69 -5.55 -6.45
CA ALA A 141 5.89 -5.91 -7.21
C ALA A 141 7.20 -5.61 -6.45
N GLY A 142 7.29 -4.47 -5.75
CA GLY A 142 8.55 -3.99 -5.16
C GLY A 142 8.43 -3.19 -3.85
N GLY A 143 7.24 -3.07 -3.27
CA GLY A 143 6.99 -2.41 -1.98
C GLY A 143 6.17 -1.11 -2.05
N TYR A 144 6.22 -0.35 -3.16
CA TYR A 144 5.55 0.95 -3.23
C TYR A 144 4.02 0.87 -3.04
N ARG A 145 3.33 0.00 -3.79
CA ARG A 145 1.87 -0.14 -3.72
C ARG A 145 1.39 -0.84 -2.45
N SER A 146 2.18 -1.77 -1.91
CA SER A 146 1.84 -2.46 -0.66
C SER A 146 1.90 -1.52 0.53
N MET A 147 2.85 -0.57 0.56
CA MET A 147 2.87 0.49 1.58
C MET A 147 1.67 1.44 1.49
N ILE A 148 1.21 1.78 0.29
CA ILE A 148 -0.02 2.57 0.11
C ILE A 148 -1.21 1.80 0.67
N ALA A 149 -1.39 0.55 0.21
CA ALA A 149 -2.48 -0.30 0.65
C ALA A 149 -2.46 -0.53 2.18
N ALA A 150 -1.29 -0.79 2.76
CA ALA A 150 -1.13 -0.97 4.20
C ALA A 150 -1.57 0.28 4.98
N SER A 151 -1.18 1.48 4.54
CA SER A 151 -1.62 2.72 5.21
C SER A 151 -3.13 2.93 5.15
N ILE A 152 -3.77 2.57 4.03
CA ILE A 152 -5.23 2.64 3.87
C ILE A 152 -5.93 1.64 4.78
N LEU A 153 -5.41 0.41 4.85
CA LEU A 153 -5.95 -0.64 5.72
C LEU A 153 -5.89 -0.24 7.20
N LYS A 154 -4.75 0.27 7.65
CA LYS A 154 -4.60 0.79 9.03
C LYS A 154 -5.53 1.98 9.28
N ALA A 155 -5.63 2.92 8.33
CA ALA A 155 -6.56 4.04 8.44
C ALA A 155 -8.04 3.62 8.53
N ARG A 156 -8.38 2.42 8.04
CA ARG A 156 -9.71 1.81 8.09
C ARG A 156 -9.90 0.84 9.28
N GLY A 157 -8.93 0.75 10.19
CA GLY A 157 -9.03 -0.06 11.42
C GLY A 157 -8.58 -1.51 11.28
N ILE A 158 -7.92 -1.88 10.17
CA ILE A 158 -7.21 -3.15 10.07
C ILE A 158 -5.80 -2.93 10.63
N GLU A 159 -5.61 -3.20 11.92
CA GLU A 159 -4.37 -2.85 12.63
C GLU A 159 -3.19 -3.76 12.29
N ASN A 160 -3.47 -5.06 12.09
CA ASN A 160 -2.46 -6.10 11.90
C ASN A 160 -2.09 -6.26 10.42
N VAL A 161 -1.35 -5.29 9.88
CA VAL A 161 -0.87 -5.32 8.49
C VAL A 161 0.65 -5.33 8.44
N ILE A 162 1.21 -6.32 7.76
CA ILE A 162 2.66 -6.55 7.63
C ILE A 162 3.05 -6.46 6.16
N ASP A 163 3.88 -5.49 5.79
CA ASP A 163 4.43 -5.36 4.44
C ASP A 163 5.56 -6.38 4.20
N VAL A 164 5.62 -6.97 3.01
CA VAL A 164 6.74 -7.83 2.59
C VAL A 164 7.73 -7.01 1.77
N ALA A 165 8.88 -6.72 2.39
CA ALA A 165 9.93 -5.89 1.81
C ALA A 165 10.46 -6.46 0.49
N GLY A 166 10.59 -5.58 -0.51
CA GLY A 166 11.01 -5.95 -1.86
C GLY A 166 9.91 -6.63 -2.71
N GLY A 167 8.74 -6.89 -2.12
CA GLY A 167 7.57 -7.44 -2.79
C GLY A 167 7.85 -8.73 -3.56
N TYR A 168 7.05 -8.98 -4.61
CA TYR A 168 7.18 -10.12 -5.49
C TYR A 168 8.59 -10.25 -6.08
N GLY A 169 9.27 -9.13 -6.36
CA GLY A 169 10.64 -9.11 -6.87
C GLY A 169 11.66 -9.75 -5.93
N ALA A 170 11.46 -9.65 -4.61
CA ALA A 170 12.26 -10.35 -3.62
C ALA A 170 11.73 -11.77 -3.37
N ILE A 171 10.40 -11.93 -3.29
CA ILE A 171 9.75 -13.21 -2.99
C ILE A 171 10.05 -14.27 -4.04
N LYS A 172 10.14 -13.92 -5.33
CA LYS A 172 10.46 -14.89 -6.39
C LYS A 172 11.83 -15.57 -6.25
N ASN A 173 12.69 -15.08 -5.35
CA ASN A 173 13.99 -15.68 -5.03
C ASN A 173 13.95 -16.59 -3.79
N THR A 174 12.77 -16.81 -3.19
CA THR A 174 12.54 -17.82 -2.14
C THR A 174 12.09 -19.15 -2.74
N ASN A 175 11.82 -20.15 -1.90
CA ASN A 175 11.32 -21.47 -2.32
C ASN A 175 9.79 -21.57 -2.29
N LEU A 176 9.09 -20.45 -2.10
CA LEU A 176 7.62 -20.45 -2.13
C LEU A 176 7.11 -20.86 -3.51
N LYS A 177 6.05 -21.68 -3.51
CA LYS A 177 5.42 -22.13 -4.74
C LYS A 177 4.78 -20.97 -5.49
N ARG A 178 5.00 -20.96 -6.80
CA ARG A 178 4.48 -19.97 -7.74
C ARG A 178 3.73 -20.69 -8.84
N THR A 179 2.71 -20.03 -9.37
CA THR A 179 2.02 -20.51 -10.56
C THR A 179 2.98 -20.53 -11.75
N ASP A 180 2.70 -21.36 -12.75
CA ASP A 180 3.41 -21.31 -14.01
C ASP A 180 3.24 -19.94 -14.67
N PHE A 181 4.31 -19.44 -15.30
CA PHE A 181 4.26 -18.16 -16.00
C PHE A 181 3.33 -18.25 -17.23
N ALA A 182 2.25 -17.48 -17.21
CA ALA A 182 1.33 -17.33 -18.33
C ALA A 182 1.61 -16.02 -19.07
N CYS A 183 1.86 -16.09 -20.38
CA CYS A 183 2.06 -14.88 -21.18
C CYS A 183 0.71 -14.15 -21.38
N PRO A 184 0.53 -12.91 -20.89
CA PRO A 184 -0.78 -12.22 -20.93
C PRO A 184 -1.29 -11.97 -22.36
N SER A 185 -0.39 -11.91 -23.35
CA SER A 185 -0.73 -11.67 -24.75
C SER A 185 -1.51 -12.81 -25.42
N LYS A 186 -1.67 -13.96 -24.75
CA LYS A 186 -2.48 -15.09 -25.25
C LYS A 186 -3.86 -15.21 -24.61
N ALA A 187 -4.19 -14.44 -23.57
CA ALA A 187 -5.47 -14.54 -22.86
C ALA A 187 -6.59 -13.69 -23.47
N MET A 188 -6.29 -12.72 -24.35
CA MET A 188 -7.29 -12.00 -25.15
C MET A 188 -7.60 -12.74 -26.46
N LYS A 189 -8.13 -13.95 -26.34
CA LYS A 189 -8.94 -14.60 -27.40
C LYS A 189 -9.94 -15.54 -26.71
N VAL A 190 -11.09 -15.01 -26.30
CA VAL A 190 -12.46 -15.32 -26.79
C VAL A 190 -13.38 -14.22 -26.30
#